data_AF-A0AAJ1WSS0-F1
#
_entry.id   AF-A0AAJ1WSS0-F1
#
_cell.length_a   1.000
_cell.length_b   1.000
_cell.length_c   1.000
_cell.angle_alpha   90.00
_cell.angle_beta   90.00
_cell.angle_gamma   90.00
#
_symmetry.space_group_name_H-M   'P 1'
#
loop_
_entity.id
_entity.type
_entity.pdbx_description
1 polymer ?
#
loop_
_entity_poly.entity_id
_entity_poly.type
_entity_poly.pdbx_seq_one_letter_code
_entity_poly.pdbx_strand_id
1 'polypeptide(L)'
;MNARECLELASQNQISPDRLYDFFAQNVPRLTVVYQNSEAGRKPLLAKSNHPNGKSVIAFTDVDVARYVRATNPEYLVIQEEPALPFLLKAFRSDAEGILFNPGLPSKLYLDKGRLMALISAYAVHRLSHSTGAWLPSRGNELLLAPYQPGKFTVVIYVTEKDARHVSAQQGGEVRLASWEDIFARVEKLDAPAPLFHSGLPEQMLLTQSQVVAIQQGPKSGFVEPEITQHPFIPVNNPIEEQYENAGVEPEVKQAENASPFEEVATTMTTDVNMPQNNEEEIDVVPDETRNEEPTVEVAQTETIIEDTESKEPQSIEHHEMDVAPVTPPASTPAPEPTPPKPNPAKEHVVPGNLSIPPELKAQLEQLERATMSGQGVANGWEVCRLLADSRRIWVITDHNGNMVILAGQDQSPIVDFFTSDTHAEQLIQEAKKQNPSLPDMMPRLVSTKKLFRALASRQPVVWINRGTSVAWTSVMGDTIPYILQLMAQNERNQN
;
A
#
# COMPACT_ATOMS: atom_id res chain seq x y z
N MET A 1 24.47 18.37 -13.23
CA MET A 1 23.65 17.17 -13.40
C MET A 1 22.18 17.52 -13.56
N ASN A 2 21.61 17.26 -14.74
CA ASN A 2 20.17 17.31 -14.99
C ASN A 2 19.52 15.91 -14.85
N ALA A 3 18.19 15.82 -14.98
CA ALA A 3 17.46 14.55 -14.78
C ALA A 3 17.74 13.48 -15.85
N ARG A 4 17.99 13.87 -17.11
CA ARG A 4 18.36 12.93 -18.20
C ARG A 4 19.77 12.39 -17.97
N GLU A 5 20.71 13.27 -17.66
CA GLU A 5 22.11 12.97 -17.32
C GLU A 5 22.20 12.03 -16.11
N CYS A 6 21.40 12.28 -15.06
CA CYS A 6 21.33 11.40 -13.89
C CYS A 6 20.80 10.00 -14.24
N LEU A 7 19.76 9.91 -15.07
CA LEU A 7 19.24 8.61 -15.55
C LEU A 7 20.21 7.86 -16.46
N GLU A 8 20.99 8.57 -17.29
CA GLU A 8 22.01 7.96 -18.15
C GLU A 8 23.19 7.41 -17.34
N LEU A 9 23.69 8.18 -16.38
CA LEU A 9 24.71 7.71 -15.45
C LEU A 9 24.19 6.53 -14.61
N ALA A 10 22.91 6.52 -14.22
CA ALA A 10 22.28 5.40 -13.52
C ALA A 10 22.04 4.17 -14.43
N SER A 11 21.67 4.34 -15.71
CA SER A 11 21.51 3.23 -16.65
C SER A 11 22.85 2.54 -16.97
N GLN A 12 23.94 3.31 -16.87
CA GLN A 12 25.32 2.83 -16.94
C GLN A 12 25.89 2.33 -15.59
N ASN A 13 25.09 2.32 -14.51
CA ASN A 13 25.47 1.93 -13.14
C ASN A 13 26.56 2.80 -12.47
N GLN A 14 26.79 4.02 -12.97
CA GLN A 14 27.74 4.99 -12.38
C GLN A 14 27.15 5.72 -11.15
N ILE A 15 25.82 5.69 -10.98
CA ILE A 15 25.09 6.23 -9.82
C ILE A 15 24.36 5.07 -9.12
N SER A 16 24.48 5.00 -7.78
CA SER A 16 23.76 4.00 -6.99
C SER A 16 22.26 4.28 -6.93
N PRO A 17 21.40 3.26 -6.76
CA PRO A 17 19.95 3.44 -6.69
C PRO A 17 19.50 4.51 -5.70
N ASP A 18 20.06 4.52 -4.49
CA ASP A 18 19.66 5.47 -3.44
C ASP A 18 19.97 6.93 -3.84
N ARG A 19 21.16 7.17 -4.42
CA ARG A 19 21.55 8.49 -4.95
C ARG A 19 20.66 8.96 -6.10
N LEU A 20 20.24 8.03 -6.97
CA LEU A 20 19.27 8.32 -8.03
C LEU A 20 17.91 8.72 -7.42
N TYR A 21 17.42 7.98 -6.43
CA TYR A 21 16.11 8.20 -5.82
C TYR A 21 16.07 9.50 -5.01
N ASP A 22 17.12 9.81 -4.24
CA ASP A 22 17.27 11.09 -3.54
C ASP A 22 17.33 12.26 -4.53
N PHE A 23 18.10 12.13 -5.61
CA PHE A 23 18.16 13.15 -6.66
C PHE A 23 16.78 13.37 -7.30
N PHE A 24 16.05 12.30 -7.63
CA PHE A 24 14.70 12.38 -8.21
C PHE A 24 13.70 13.03 -7.26
N ALA A 25 13.71 12.63 -5.97
CA ALA A 25 12.82 13.16 -4.96
C ALA A 25 12.93 14.69 -4.81
N GLN A 26 14.15 15.21 -4.91
CA GLN A 26 14.48 16.64 -4.78
C GLN A 26 14.31 17.42 -6.09
N ASN A 27 14.81 16.90 -7.21
CA ASN A 27 15.00 17.65 -8.47
C ASN A 27 13.95 17.33 -9.55
N VAL A 28 13.15 16.28 -9.38
CA VAL A 28 12.14 15.83 -10.36
C VAL A 28 10.76 15.77 -9.70
N PRO A 29 10.19 16.91 -9.22
CA PRO A 29 8.90 16.93 -8.51
C PRO A 29 7.70 16.61 -9.41
N ARG A 30 7.88 16.74 -10.73
CA ARG A 30 6.91 16.39 -11.77
C ARG A 30 7.47 15.27 -12.64
N LEU A 31 6.60 14.37 -13.09
CA LEU A 31 6.89 13.41 -14.15
C LEU A 31 6.01 13.71 -15.35
N THR A 32 6.61 13.67 -16.54
CA THR A 32 5.89 13.84 -17.79
C THR A 32 5.37 12.50 -18.29
N VAL A 33 4.10 12.45 -18.68
CA VAL A 33 3.41 11.21 -19.09
C VAL A 33 2.69 11.47 -20.41
N VAL A 34 2.92 10.60 -21.39
CA VAL A 34 2.13 10.62 -22.63
C VAL A 34 0.91 9.73 -22.41
N TYR A 35 -0.26 10.33 -22.60
CA TYR A 35 -1.57 9.72 -22.41
C TYR A 35 -2.28 9.57 -23.74
N GLN A 36 -2.87 8.40 -23.99
CA GLN A 36 -3.84 8.20 -25.06
C GLN A 36 -5.25 8.49 -24.53
N ASN A 37 -5.98 9.36 -25.22
CA ASN A 37 -7.40 9.57 -25.00
C ASN A 37 -8.21 8.54 -25.81
N SER A 38 -9.25 7.97 -25.21
CA SER A 38 -10.16 7.03 -25.85
C SER A 38 -11.57 7.17 -25.28
N GLU A 39 -12.57 6.57 -25.93
CA GLU A 39 -13.95 6.51 -25.40
C GLU A 39 -14.02 5.83 -24.02
N ALA A 40 -13.13 4.86 -23.77
CA ALA A 40 -12.95 4.20 -22.48
C ALA A 40 -12.02 4.97 -21.51
N GLY A 41 -11.95 6.30 -21.66
CA GLY A 41 -11.15 7.21 -20.85
C GLY A 41 -9.69 7.38 -21.29
N ARG A 42 -8.93 8.10 -20.48
CA ARG A 42 -7.51 8.43 -20.70
C ARG A 42 -6.60 7.37 -20.06
N LYS A 43 -5.61 6.85 -20.79
CA LYS A 43 -4.68 5.79 -20.33
C LYS A 43 -3.23 6.11 -20.70
N PRO A 44 -2.25 5.87 -19.82
CA PRO A 44 -0.84 6.18 -20.12
C PRO A 44 -0.32 5.22 -21.19
N LEU A 45 0.66 5.65 -21.98
CA LEU A 45 1.33 4.74 -22.91
C LEU A 45 2.08 3.64 -22.12
N LEU A 46 2.04 2.42 -22.66
CA LEU A 46 2.65 1.24 -22.06
C LEU A 46 3.69 0.64 -23.01
N ALA A 47 4.90 0.43 -22.51
CA ALA A 47 5.91 -0.36 -23.21
C ALA A 47 5.57 -1.85 -23.07
N LYS A 48 5.90 -2.65 -24.09
CA LYS A 48 6.02 -4.11 -23.92
C LYS A 48 7.27 -4.40 -23.08
N SER A 49 7.19 -5.32 -22.13
CA SER A 49 8.37 -5.86 -21.47
C SER A 49 8.91 -7.08 -22.23
N ASN A 50 9.91 -7.75 -21.67
CA ASN A 50 10.46 -8.99 -22.21
C ASN A 50 9.56 -10.22 -21.94
N HIS A 51 8.54 -10.09 -21.08
CA HIS A 51 7.64 -11.20 -20.72
C HIS A 51 6.42 -11.29 -21.66
N PRO A 52 5.88 -12.50 -21.93
CA PRO A 52 4.66 -12.65 -22.73
C PRO A 52 3.48 -11.89 -22.13
N ASN A 53 2.97 -10.90 -22.87
CA ASN A 53 1.92 -9.95 -22.45
C ASN A 53 2.33 -8.96 -21.34
N GLY A 54 3.59 -8.98 -20.91
CA GLY A 54 4.13 -8.07 -19.91
C GLY A 54 4.21 -6.62 -20.40
N LYS A 55 3.99 -5.67 -19.47
CA LYS A 55 3.88 -4.23 -19.79
C LYS A 55 4.50 -3.37 -18.69
N SER A 56 5.09 -2.24 -19.08
CA SER A 56 5.61 -1.22 -18.15
C SER A 56 4.96 0.13 -18.46
N VAL A 57 4.66 0.93 -17.44
CA VAL A 57 4.19 2.31 -17.64
C VAL A 57 5.32 3.15 -18.22
N ILE A 58 5.04 3.92 -19.27
CA ILE A 58 6.02 4.87 -19.82
C ILE A 58 5.91 6.20 -19.08
N ALA A 59 7.04 6.75 -18.67
CA ALA A 59 7.18 8.11 -18.16
C ALA A 59 8.43 8.80 -18.71
N PHE A 60 8.48 10.11 -18.55
CA PHE A 60 9.53 10.97 -19.05
C PHE A 60 9.97 11.99 -17.99
N THR A 61 11.23 12.38 -18.02
CA THR A 61 11.78 13.44 -17.16
C THR A 61 11.17 14.81 -17.46
N ASP A 62 10.76 15.04 -18.71
CA ASP A 62 10.37 16.36 -19.22
C ASP A 62 9.53 16.25 -20.51
N VAL A 63 8.92 17.37 -20.88
CA VAL A 63 8.03 17.51 -22.04
C VAL A 63 8.75 17.29 -23.37
N ASP A 64 10.02 17.66 -23.49
CA ASP A 64 10.75 17.56 -24.76
C ASP A 64 11.15 16.12 -25.08
N VAL A 65 11.56 15.32 -24.09
CA VAL A 65 11.74 13.87 -24.32
C VAL A 65 10.43 13.20 -24.73
N ALA A 66 9.31 13.58 -24.10
CA ALA A 66 8.00 13.01 -24.42
C ALA A 66 7.55 13.27 -25.87
N ARG A 67 8.05 14.34 -26.52
CA ARG A 67 7.78 14.67 -27.93
C ARG A 67 8.53 13.77 -28.94
N TYR A 68 9.54 13.00 -28.52
CA TYR A 68 10.21 12.01 -29.38
C TYR A 68 9.43 10.70 -29.56
N VAL A 69 8.31 10.52 -28.85
CA VAL A 69 7.42 9.36 -29.06
C VAL A 69 6.89 9.37 -30.49
N ARG A 70 7.15 8.29 -31.23
CA ARG A 70 6.57 8.08 -32.57
C ARG A 70 5.27 7.31 -32.45
N ALA A 71 4.17 7.90 -32.91
CA ALA A 71 2.83 7.32 -32.87
C ALA A 71 2.15 7.46 -34.23
N THR A 72 1.35 6.46 -34.61
CA THR A 72 0.61 6.45 -35.89
C THR A 72 -0.51 7.49 -35.92
N ASN A 73 -1.15 7.70 -34.78
CA ASN A 73 -2.34 8.55 -34.61
C ASN A 73 -2.07 9.58 -33.49
N PRO A 74 -1.15 10.54 -33.69
CA PRO A 74 -0.70 11.48 -32.65
C PRO A 74 -1.82 12.39 -32.10
N GLU A 75 -2.89 12.61 -32.87
CA GLU A 75 -4.05 13.43 -32.53
C GLU A 75 -4.88 12.89 -31.34
N TYR A 76 -4.76 11.60 -31.00
CA TYR A 76 -5.36 11.02 -29.80
C TYR A 76 -4.46 11.13 -28.57
N LEU A 77 -3.21 11.57 -28.72
CA LEU A 77 -2.25 11.69 -27.63
C LEU A 77 -2.28 13.07 -26.98
N VAL A 78 -1.94 13.11 -25.70
CA VAL A 78 -1.74 14.34 -24.94
C VAL A 78 -0.57 14.15 -23.98
N ILE A 79 0.24 15.19 -23.81
CA ILE A 79 1.34 15.19 -22.83
C ILE A 79 0.80 15.79 -21.54
N GLN A 80 1.08 15.17 -20.41
CA GLN A 80 0.65 15.65 -19.10
C GLN A 80 1.79 15.57 -18.09
N GLU A 81 2.13 16.68 -17.46
CA GLU A 81 2.96 16.70 -16.27
C GLU A 81 2.08 16.37 -15.06
N GLU A 82 2.47 15.36 -14.28
CA GLU A 82 1.85 15.03 -13.01
C GLU A 82 2.84 15.14 -11.84
N PRO A 83 2.37 15.46 -10.62
CA PRO A 83 3.14 15.27 -9.39
C PRO A 83 3.69 13.85 -9.31
N ALA A 84 5.01 13.75 -9.11
CA ALA A 84 5.72 12.49 -9.24
C ALA A 84 5.18 11.41 -8.28
N LEU A 85 5.01 11.73 -6.99
CA LEU A 85 4.56 10.76 -5.99
C LEU A 85 3.13 10.21 -6.29
N PRO A 86 2.08 11.03 -6.47
CA PRO A 86 0.78 10.53 -6.93
C PRO A 86 0.83 9.69 -8.22
N PHE A 87 1.66 10.05 -9.19
CA PHE A 87 1.77 9.27 -10.44
C PHE A 87 2.48 7.92 -10.21
N LEU A 88 3.58 7.89 -9.47
CA LEU A 88 4.29 6.65 -9.13
C LEU A 88 3.39 5.70 -8.32
N LEU A 89 2.55 6.23 -7.43
CA LEU A 89 1.54 5.46 -6.70
C LEU A 89 0.43 4.91 -7.63
N LYS A 90 0.02 5.63 -8.68
CA LYS A 90 -0.88 5.08 -9.72
C LYS A 90 -0.19 3.95 -10.51
N ALA A 91 1.07 4.15 -10.90
CA ALA A 91 1.84 3.15 -11.64
C ALA A 91 2.08 1.88 -10.80
N PHE A 92 2.36 2.02 -9.50
CA PHE A 92 2.52 0.90 -8.58
C PHE A 92 1.22 0.11 -8.38
N ARG A 93 0.05 0.77 -8.20
CA ARG A 93 -1.26 0.08 -8.12
C ARG A 93 -1.73 -0.53 -9.46
N SER A 94 -1.02 -0.32 -10.57
CA SER A 94 -1.44 -0.82 -11.90
C SER A 94 -0.94 -2.24 -12.22
N ASP A 95 -1.60 -2.89 -13.18
CA ASP A 95 -1.22 -4.18 -13.79
C ASP A 95 0.17 -4.22 -14.46
N ALA A 96 0.83 -3.07 -14.63
CA ALA A 96 2.16 -3.00 -15.19
C ALA A 96 3.22 -3.56 -14.22
N GLU A 97 4.27 -4.18 -14.76
CA GLU A 97 5.40 -4.79 -14.04
C GLU A 97 6.34 -3.75 -13.41
N GLY A 98 6.22 -2.48 -13.80
CA GLY A 98 7.09 -1.40 -13.36
C GLY A 98 6.94 -0.16 -14.23
N ILE A 99 7.92 0.73 -14.15
CA ILE A 99 7.99 2.01 -14.89
C ILE A 99 9.25 2.05 -15.77
N LEU A 100 9.10 2.57 -16.98
CA LEU A 100 10.18 2.77 -17.95
C LEU A 100 10.31 4.26 -18.25
N PHE A 101 11.40 4.86 -17.78
CA PHE A 101 11.76 6.24 -18.05
C PHE A 101 12.46 6.38 -19.40
N ASN A 102 12.21 7.50 -20.09
CA ASN A 102 12.88 7.96 -21.31
C ASN A 102 13.15 6.85 -22.37
N PRO A 103 12.15 6.01 -22.74
CA PRO A 103 12.34 4.95 -23.73
C PRO A 103 12.81 5.50 -25.08
N GLY A 104 13.96 5.01 -25.53
CA GLY A 104 14.57 5.38 -26.82
C GLY A 104 15.78 6.32 -26.71
N LEU A 105 16.07 6.86 -25.53
CA LEU A 105 17.26 7.67 -25.25
C LEU A 105 18.33 6.90 -24.46
N PRO A 106 19.59 7.41 -24.38
CA PRO A 106 20.61 6.91 -23.45
C PRO A 106 20.17 6.93 -21.97
N SER A 107 19.35 7.92 -21.61
CA SER A 107 18.69 8.06 -20.30
C SER A 107 17.54 7.08 -20.04
N LYS A 108 17.41 6.01 -20.86
CA LYS A 108 16.43 4.95 -20.65
C LYS A 108 16.76 4.14 -19.38
N LEU A 109 15.83 4.13 -18.41
CA LEU A 109 15.94 3.31 -17.21
C LEU A 109 14.62 2.60 -16.89
N TYR A 110 14.68 1.30 -16.57
CA TYR A 110 13.54 0.52 -16.09
C TYR A 110 13.65 0.28 -14.58
N LEU A 111 12.57 0.54 -13.85
CA LEU A 111 12.41 0.17 -12.45
C LEU A 111 11.25 -0.83 -12.32
N ASP A 112 11.55 -2.02 -11.79
CA ASP A 112 10.57 -2.99 -11.31
C ASP A 112 9.77 -2.46 -10.10
N LYS A 113 8.75 -3.21 -9.64
CA LYS A 113 7.93 -2.86 -8.46
C LYS A 113 8.77 -2.57 -7.20
N GLY A 114 9.82 -3.34 -6.91
CA GLY A 114 10.64 -3.17 -5.72
C GLY A 114 11.47 -1.88 -5.77
N ARG A 115 12.11 -1.61 -6.90
CA ARG A 115 12.81 -0.34 -7.17
C ARG A 115 11.87 0.86 -7.17
N LEU A 116 10.67 0.69 -7.71
CA LEU A 116 9.60 1.69 -7.70
C LEU A 116 9.15 2.03 -6.26
N MET A 117 9.09 1.05 -5.35
CA MET A 117 8.80 1.32 -3.93
C MET A 117 9.91 2.13 -3.24
N ALA A 118 11.18 1.84 -3.53
CA ALA A 118 12.29 2.64 -3.01
C ALA A 118 12.24 4.10 -3.52
N LEU A 119 11.89 4.31 -4.79
CA LEU A 119 11.67 5.65 -5.34
C LEU A 119 10.45 6.37 -4.70
N ILE A 120 9.32 5.66 -4.54
CA ILE A 120 8.12 6.18 -3.84
C ILE A 120 8.46 6.58 -2.40
N SER A 121 9.29 5.79 -1.71
CA SER A 121 9.80 6.06 -0.37
C SER A 121 10.64 7.34 -0.33
N ALA A 122 11.58 7.53 -1.26
CA ALA A 122 12.39 8.75 -1.34
C ALA A 122 11.53 10.01 -1.54
N TYR A 123 10.57 10.00 -2.47
CA TYR A 123 9.62 11.10 -2.65
C TYR A 123 8.75 11.36 -1.41
N ALA A 124 8.31 10.31 -0.72
CA ALA A 124 7.52 10.43 0.50
C ALA A 124 8.33 11.06 1.64
N VAL A 125 9.55 10.58 1.88
CA VAL A 125 10.47 11.12 2.91
C VAL A 125 10.83 12.57 2.61
N HIS A 126 11.08 12.91 1.35
CA HIS A 126 11.29 14.30 0.91
C HIS A 126 10.08 15.20 1.17
N ARG A 127 8.85 14.70 0.95
CA ARG A 127 7.62 15.45 1.28
C ARG A 127 7.45 15.60 2.80
N LEU A 128 7.69 14.56 3.58
CA LEU A 128 7.58 14.58 5.05
C LEU A 128 8.66 15.46 5.72
N SER A 129 9.85 15.59 5.13
CA SER A 129 10.89 16.50 5.62
C SER A 129 10.46 17.97 5.49
N HIS A 130 9.73 18.32 4.41
CA HIS A 130 9.16 19.65 4.19
C HIS A 130 7.86 19.91 4.97
N SER A 131 7.06 18.88 5.25
CA SER A 131 5.85 19.01 6.06
C SER A 131 6.15 19.32 7.54
N THR A 132 5.35 20.19 8.14
CA THR A 132 5.39 20.55 9.58
C THR A 132 5.03 19.39 10.52
N GLY A 133 4.36 18.36 10.00
CA GLY A 133 3.92 17.18 10.72
C GLY A 133 3.53 16.05 9.76
N ALA A 134 2.85 15.02 10.26
CA ALA A 134 2.23 13.99 9.44
C ALA A 134 0.78 13.73 9.84
N TRP A 135 0.01 13.19 8.91
CA TRP A 135 -1.39 12.83 9.14
C TRP A 135 -1.47 11.49 9.86
N LEU A 136 -2.30 11.45 10.91
CA LEU A 136 -2.49 10.30 11.79
C LEU A 136 -3.99 9.97 11.92
N PRO A 137 -4.38 8.69 11.78
CA PRO A 137 -5.64 8.18 12.30
C PRO A 137 -5.68 8.24 13.84
N SER A 138 -6.78 8.75 14.40
CA SER A 138 -6.97 8.88 15.85
C SER A 138 -8.40 8.53 16.27
N ARG A 139 -8.60 8.18 17.54
CA ARG A 139 -9.93 7.94 18.13
C ARG A 139 -10.06 8.81 19.38
N GLY A 140 -10.68 9.97 19.22
CA GLY A 140 -10.54 11.06 20.19
C GLY A 140 -9.08 11.43 20.37
N ASN A 141 -8.63 11.55 21.62
CA ASN A 141 -7.25 11.91 21.95
C ASN A 141 -6.22 10.79 21.69
N GLU A 142 -6.66 9.54 21.50
CA GLU A 142 -5.76 8.40 21.31
C GLU A 142 -5.32 8.26 19.84
N LEU A 143 -4.04 7.95 19.63
CA LEU A 143 -3.49 7.63 18.32
C LEU A 143 -3.66 6.15 18.00
N LEU A 144 -4.14 5.84 16.80
CA LEU A 144 -4.14 4.46 16.32
C LEU A 144 -2.70 4.03 16.01
N LEU A 145 -2.28 2.96 16.67
CA LEU A 145 -0.96 2.35 16.51
C LEU A 145 -1.09 1.12 15.61
N ALA A 146 -0.07 0.85 14.79
CA ALA A 146 0.03 -0.44 14.11
C ALA A 146 1.15 -1.30 14.73
N PRO A 147 0.95 -2.61 14.82
CA PRO A 147 2.04 -3.55 15.05
C PRO A 147 3.08 -3.47 13.91
N TYR A 148 4.35 -3.40 14.28
CA TYR A 148 5.50 -3.52 13.35
C TYR A 148 6.29 -4.82 13.56
N GLN A 149 6.14 -5.43 14.74
CA GLN A 149 6.70 -6.72 15.14
C GLN A 149 5.69 -7.41 16.09
N PRO A 150 5.84 -8.72 16.38
CA PRO A 150 4.89 -9.44 17.23
C PRO A 150 4.83 -8.85 18.65
N GLY A 151 3.67 -8.34 19.05
CA GLY A 151 3.48 -7.65 20.34
C GLY A 151 4.13 -6.26 20.45
N LYS A 152 4.66 -5.71 19.35
CA LYS A 152 5.42 -4.44 19.29
C LYS A 152 4.77 -3.46 18.33
N PHE A 153 4.39 -2.29 18.83
CA PHE A 153 3.53 -1.31 18.16
C PHE A 153 4.22 0.04 17.97
N THR A 154 3.89 0.75 16.89
CA THR A 154 4.39 2.11 16.61
C THR A 154 3.32 2.98 15.94
N VAL A 155 3.60 4.28 15.81
CA VAL A 155 2.72 5.27 15.16
C VAL A 155 2.73 5.08 13.64
N VAL A 156 1.56 5.11 12.99
CA VAL A 156 1.47 5.07 11.52
C VAL A 156 1.30 6.49 10.97
N ILE A 157 2.25 6.94 10.15
CA ILE A 157 2.27 8.26 9.51
C ILE A 157 1.85 8.20 8.04
N TYR A 158 1.05 9.18 7.62
CA TYR A 158 0.51 9.29 6.27
C TYR A 158 0.96 10.61 5.63
N VAL A 159 1.35 10.54 4.36
CA VAL A 159 1.80 11.71 3.57
C VAL A 159 0.64 12.64 3.18
N THR A 160 -0.57 12.10 2.98
CA THR A 160 -1.76 12.89 2.66
C THR A 160 -2.87 12.64 3.66
N GLU A 161 -3.67 13.68 3.93
CA GLU A 161 -4.90 13.58 4.71
C GLU A 161 -5.88 12.59 4.08
N LYS A 162 -5.93 12.52 2.74
CA LYS A 162 -6.82 11.63 1.99
C LYS A 162 -6.54 10.15 2.30
N ASP A 163 -5.27 9.75 2.33
CA ASP A 163 -4.89 8.37 2.62
C ASP A 163 -5.18 8.02 4.09
N ALA A 164 -4.97 8.96 5.02
CA ALA A 164 -5.34 8.80 6.42
C ALA A 164 -6.86 8.67 6.59
N ARG A 165 -7.65 9.54 5.93
CA ARG A 165 -9.13 9.53 5.98
C ARG A 165 -9.69 8.23 5.43
N HIS A 166 -9.07 7.65 4.41
CA HIS A 166 -9.48 6.35 3.86
C HIS A 166 -9.35 5.21 4.89
N VAL A 167 -8.27 5.20 5.68
CA VAL A 167 -8.06 4.17 6.73
C VAL A 167 -8.91 4.46 7.98
N SER A 168 -9.01 5.72 8.44
CA SER A 168 -9.89 6.07 9.57
C SER A 168 -11.36 5.72 9.30
N ALA A 169 -11.82 5.87 8.05
CA ALA A 169 -13.15 5.45 7.63
C ALA A 169 -13.36 3.92 7.59
N GLN A 170 -12.28 3.12 7.57
CA GLN A 170 -12.32 1.65 7.64
C GLN A 170 -12.01 1.10 9.04
N GLN A 171 -11.65 1.94 10.02
CA GLN A 171 -11.27 1.51 11.37
C GLN A 171 -12.08 2.19 12.50
N GLY A 172 -12.91 3.18 12.17
CA GLY A 172 -13.69 3.93 13.14
C GLY A 172 -12.85 4.95 13.90
N GLY A 173 -12.54 6.07 13.24
CA GLY A 173 -11.78 7.17 13.83
C GLY A 173 -11.84 8.46 13.02
N GLU A 174 -11.13 9.47 13.54
CA GLU A 174 -10.90 10.76 12.94
C GLU A 174 -9.49 10.81 12.29
N VAL A 175 -9.12 11.96 11.74
CA VAL A 175 -7.78 12.23 11.20
C VAL A 175 -7.29 13.55 11.75
N ARG A 176 -6.07 13.55 12.30
CA ARG A 176 -5.39 14.77 12.74
C ARG A 176 -4.00 14.90 12.14
N LEU A 177 -3.59 16.13 11.88
CA LEU A 177 -2.18 16.45 11.67
C LEU A 177 -1.53 16.53 13.06
N ALA A 178 -0.45 15.79 13.28
CA ALA A 178 0.34 15.87 14.51
C ALA A 178 1.75 16.40 14.21
N SER A 179 2.35 17.10 15.17
CA SER A 179 3.72 17.61 15.06
C SER A 179 4.71 16.44 14.97
N TRP A 180 5.90 16.70 14.40
CA TRP A 180 6.97 15.71 14.43
C TRP A 180 7.45 15.41 15.86
N GLU A 181 7.38 16.39 16.76
CA GLU A 181 7.69 16.25 18.18
C GLU A 181 6.73 15.24 18.86
N ASP A 182 5.41 15.41 18.70
CA ASP A 182 4.37 14.47 19.18
C ASP A 182 4.63 13.05 18.67
N ILE A 183 4.93 12.92 17.38
CA ILE A 183 5.14 11.64 16.71
C ILE A 183 6.37 10.94 17.28
N PHE A 184 7.53 11.61 17.33
CA PHE A 184 8.77 10.99 17.79
C PHE A 184 8.77 10.72 19.29
N ALA A 185 8.24 11.63 20.13
CA ALA A 185 8.05 11.37 21.55
C ALA A 185 7.08 10.19 21.81
N ARG A 186 6.07 9.99 20.95
CA ARG A 186 5.18 8.81 21.06
C ARG A 186 5.85 7.51 20.62
N VAL A 187 6.69 7.54 19.58
CA VAL A 187 7.49 6.41 19.10
C VAL A 187 8.51 5.98 20.16
N GLU A 188 9.23 6.92 20.76
CA GLU A 188 10.15 6.69 21.88
C GLU A 188 9.42 6.07 23.08
N LYS A 189 8.28 6.63 23.50
CA LYS A 189 7.42 6.10 24.57
C LYS A 189 6.83 4.71 24.28
N LEU A 190 6.96 4.18 23.07
CA LEU A 190 6.54 2.83 22.69
C LEU A 190 7.68 1.81 22.64
N ASP A 191 8.93 2.24 22.91
CA ASP A 191 10.13 1.42 22.66
C ASP A 191 10.10 0.87 21.21
N ALA A 192 9.92 1.80 20.26
CA ALA A 192 9.87 1.55 18.84
C ALA A 192 10.97 2.35 18.11
N PRO A 193 11.64 1.76 17.10
CA PRO A 193 12.79 2.41 16.46
C PRO A 193 12.40 3.57 15.54
N ALA A 194 11.19 3.55 14.99
CA ALA A 194 10.69 4.50 14.01
C ALA A 194 9.15 4.40 13.87
N PRO A 195 8.49 5.43 13.31
CA PRO A 195 7.11 5.30 12.83
C PRO A 195 7.01 4.41 11.57
N LEU A 196 5.85 3.79 11.38
CA LEU A 196 5.48 3.11 10.14
C LEU A 196 4.95 4.14 9.14
N PHE A 197 5.55 4.23 7.96
CA PHE A 197 5.05 5.04 6.86
C PHE A 197 4.03 4.26 6.00
N HIS A 198 2.93 4.94 5.65
CA HIS A 198 1.89 4.43 4.76
C HIS A 198 1.59 5.40 3.62
N SER A 199 1.67 4.91 2.38
CA SER A 199 1.48 5.69 1.14
C SER A 199 0.14 5.43 0.43
N GLY A 200 -0.84 4.86 1.13
CA GLY A 200 -2.06 4.35 0.51
C GLY A 200 -1.81 3.11 -0.36
N LEU A 201 -0.76 2.35 -0.07
CA LEU A 201 -0.47 1.03 -0.67
C LEU A 201 -0.63 -0.07 0.39
N PRO A 202 -0.93 -1.32 0.00
CA PRO A 202 -1.00 -2.46 0.92
C PRO A 202 0.29 -2.73 1.72
N GLU A 203 1.41 -2.15 1.30
CA GLU A 203 2.70 -2.17 1.98
C GLU A 203 2.87 -0.96 2.92
N GLN A 204 3.06 -1.21 4.24
CA GLN A 204 3.63 -0.23 5.16
C GLN A 204 5.15 -0.43 5.26
N MET A 205 5.89 0.67 5.35
CA MET A 205 7.35 0.67 5.46
C MET A 205 7.77 1.31 6.77
N LEU A 206 8.45 0.56 7.65
CA LEU A 206 9.09 1.13 8.84
C LEU A 206 10.19 2.10 8.36
N LEU A 207 10.17 3.35 8.82
CA LEU A 207 11.21 4.30 8.40
C LEU A 207 12.58 3.85 8.91
N THR A 208 13.60 3.98 8.06
CA THR A 208 14.99 3.78 8.47
C THR A 208 15.50 4.99 9.27
N GLN A 209 16.54 4.81 10.09
CA GLN A 209 17.07 5.89 10.92
C GLN A 209 17.54 7.10 10.09
N SER A 210 18.11 6.88 8.90
CA SER A 210 18.48 7.96 7.98
C SER A 210 17.26 8.74 7.48
N GLN A 211 16.14 8.07 7.22
CA GLN A 211 14.88 8.72 6.82
C GLN A 211 14.22 9.47 7.99
N VAL A 212 14.30 8.94 9.21
CA VAL A 212 13.88 9.64 10.43
C VAL A 212 14.69 10.92 10.62
N VAL A 213 16.02 10.86 10.52
CA VAL A 213 16.91 12.02 10.60
C VAL A 213 16.65 13.03 9.48
N ALA A 214 16.49 12.57 8.23
CA ALA A 214 16.16 13.42 7.08
C ALA A 214 14.80 14.12 7.23
N ILE A 215 13.82 13.48 7.89
CA ILE A 215 12.57 14.13 8.27
C ILE A 215 12.79 15.14 9.39
N GLN A 216 13.48 14.78 10.48
CA GLN A 216 13.72 15.67 11.63
C GLN A 216 14.48 16.95 11.23
N GLN A 217 15.51 16.82 10.41
CA GLN A 217 16.37 17.92 9.94
C GLN A 217 15.82 18.61 8.68
N GLY A 218 14.65 18.19 8.18
CA GLY A 218 14.00 18.80 7.02
C GLY A 218 13.54 20.24 7.25
N PRO A 219 13.31 21.04 6.20
CA PRO A 219 13.14 22.49 6.32
C PRO A 219 11.81 22.96 6.93
N LYS A 220 10.81 22.07 7.11
CA LYS A 220 9.48 22.35 7.71
C LYS A 220 8.69 23.53 7.11
N SER A 221 9.09 24.02 5.93
CA SER A 221 8.48 25.16 5.22
C SER A 221 7.04 24.94 4.73
N GLY A 222 6.51 23.72 4.89
CA GLY A 222 5.39 23.23 4.12
C GLY A 222 5.86 22.66 2.78
N PHE A 223 5.12 21.67 2.26
CA PHE A 223 5.32 21.09 0.94
C PHE A 223 4.18 21.52 0.01
N VAL A 224 4.51 22.25 -1.06
CA VAL A 224 3.57 22.59 -2.12
C VAL A 224 3.58 21.47 -3.16
N GLU A 225 2.47 20.73 -3.26
CA GLU A 225 2.31 19.71 -4.29
C GLU A 225 2.12 20.38 -5.67
N PRO A 226 2.89 19.99 -6.72
CA PRO A 226 2.78 20.65 -8.02
C PRO A 226 1.38 20.53 -8.62
N GLU A 227 0.97 21.53 -9.41
CA GLU A 227 -0.24 21.40 -10.22
C GLU A 227 -0.02 20.48 -11.43
N ILE A 228 -1.08 19.81 -11.87
CA ILE A 228 -1.08 19.04 -13.13
C ILE A 228 -1.11 20.02 -14.30
N THR A 229 -0.22 19.84 -15.28
CA THR A 229 -0.16 20.70 -16.48
C THR A 229 -0.32 19.84 -17.73
N GLN A 230 -1.14 20.28 -18.69
CA GLN A 230 -1.46 19.51 -19.90
C GLN A 230 -0.99 20.26 -21.15
N HIS A 231 -0.26 19.57 -22.02
CA HIS A 231 0.31 20.11 -23.26
C HIS A 231 -0.20 19.31 -24.47
N PRO A 232 -0.41 19.96 -25.64
CA PRO A 232 -0.74 19.24 -26.87
C PRO A 232 0.41 18.31 -27.28
N PHE A 233 0.08 17.12 -27.77
CA PHE A 233 1.08 16.21 -28.31
C PHE A 233 1.49 16.66 -29.72
N ILE A 234 2.68 17.23 -29.84
CA ILE A 234 3.29 17.66 -31.11
C ILE A 234 4.57 16.83 -31.29
N PRO A 235 4.59 15.82 -32.18
CA PRO A 235 5.75 14.97 -32.35
C PRO A 235 6.90 15.71 -33.04
N VAL A 236 8.12 15.47 -32.59
CA VAL A 236 9.34 16.04 -33.18
C VAL A 236 9.79 15.14 -34.35
N ASN A 237 9.54 15.61 -35.58
CA ASN A 237 9.71 14.83 -36.82
C ASN A 237 11.17 14.45 -37.13
N ASN A 238 12.12 15.35 -36.85
CA ASN A 238 13.55 15.05 -36.87
C ASN A 238 14.02 14.95 -35.43
N PRO A 239 14.59 13.81 -34.95
CA PRO A 239 15.36 13.85 -33.73
C PRO A 239 16.48 14.87 -33.96
N ILE A 240 16.54 15.89 -33.10
CA ILE A 240 17.76 16.69 -33.01
C ILE A 240 18.80 15.72 -32.46
N GLU A 241 19.83 15.41 -33.25
CA GLU A 241 21.09 14.97 -32.66
C GLU A 241 21.47 16.06 -31.68
N GLU A 242 21.31 15.80 -30.37
CA GLU A 242 21.70 16.77 -29.36
C GLU A 242 23.18 17.04 -29.59
N GLN A 243 23.47 18.22 -30.14
CA GLN A 243 24.83 18.71 -30.27
C GLN A 243 25.30 18.99 -28.86
N TYR A 244 25.82 17.94 -28.21
CA TYR A 244 26.80 18.07 -27.16
C TYR A 244 27.85 19.04 -27.70
N GLU A 245 27.83 20.28 -27.21
CA GLU A 245 28.83 21.29 -27.58
C GLU A 245 30.17 20.82 -27.03
N ASN A 246 30.83 20.00 -27.84
CA ASN A 246 32.15 19.46 -27.60
C ASN A 246 33.13 20.63 -27.78
N ALA A 247 33.25 21.45 -26.73
CA ALA A 247 34.04 22.66 -26.67
C ALA A 247 35.48 22.32 -27.04
N GLY A 248 35.83 22.59 -28.31
CA GLY A 248 36.86 21.83 -29.00
C GLY A 248 38.25 22.03 -28.43
N VAL A 249 38.84 20.94 -27.95
CA VAL A 249 40.29 20.76 -27.93
C VAL A 249 40.59 19.53 -28.80
N GLU A 250 41.06 19.76 -30.02
CA GLU A 250 41.52 18.68 -30.89
C GLU A 250 42.73 17.97 -30.23
N PRO A 251 42.79 16.64 -30.22
CA PRO A 251 43.97 15.93 -29.74
C PRO A 251 45.10 16.03 -30.78
N GLU A 252 45.88 17.11 -30.75
CA GLU A 252 47.11 17.23 -31.54
C GLU A 252 48.10 16.15 -31.08
N VAL A 253 48.23 15.07 -31.86
CA VAL A 253 49.05 13.92 -31.50
C VAL A 253 50.53 14.26 -31.53
N LYS A 254 51.10 14.50 -30.34
CA LYS A 254 52.55 14.51 -30.10
C LYS A 254 52.89 13.41 -29.09
N GLN A 255 53.77 12.49 -29.51
CA GLN A 255 54.23 11.37 -28.69
C GLN A 255 55.44 11.76 -27.84
N ALA A 256 55.60 11.06 -26.71
CA ALA A 256 56.70 11.16 -25.74
C ALA A 256 56.71 12.46 -24.89
N GLU A 257 57.19 12.48 -23.65
CA GLU A 257 57.98 11.46 -22.91
C GLU A 257 57.29 10.94 -21.62
N ASN A 258 57.96 10.01 -20.91
CA ASN A 258 57.44 9.28 -19.75
C ASN A 258 57.51 10.09 -18.44
N ALA A 259 56.47 9.97 -17.61
CA ALA A 259 56.59 9.87 -16.14
C ALA A 259 55.33 9.24 -15.52
N SER A 260 55.48 8.13 -14.80
CA SER A 260 54.50 7.67 -13.80
C SER A 260 54.94 8.19 -12.43
N PRO A 261 54.00 8.54 -11.54
CA PRO A 261 53.72 7.59 -10.47
C PRO A 261 52.24 7.54 -10.04
N PHE A 262 51.76 6.36 -9.65
CA PHE A 262 51.41 6.08 -8.24
C PHE A 262 51.01 4.60 -8.09
N GLU A 263 51.91 3.80 -7.53
CA GLU A 263 51.55 2.51 -6.97
C GLU A 263 51.30 2.63 -5.46
N GLU A 264 50.37 1.78 -5.04
CA GLU A 264 49.94 1.36 -3.71
C GLU A 264 51.09 1.03 -2.71
N VAL A 265 50.77 0.97 -1.41
CA VAL A 265 51.12 -0.13 -0.45
C VAL A 265 51.36 0.31 1.03
N ALA A 266 50.70 -0.44 1.92
CA ALA A 266 51.01 -0.75 3.34
C ALA A 266 50.80 0.24 4.51
N THR A 267 50.21 -0.34 5.55
CA THR A 267 50.12 0.09 6.96
C THR A 267 51.42 -0.19 7.73
N THR A 268 51.68 0.53 8.83
CA THR A 268 52.50 0.04 9.96
C THR A 268 52.02 0.66 11.29
N MET A 269 52.39 0.10 12.44
CA MET A 269 51.84 0.43 13.77
C MET A 269 52.91 0.86 14.80
N THR A 270 52.40 1.21 16.01
CA THR A 270 53.02 1.18 17.37
C THR A 270 53.90 2.33 17.87
N THR A 271 53.42 2.94 18.98
CA THR A 271 54.17 3.38 20.21
C THR A 271 55.21 4.52 20.10
N ASP A 272 55.41 5.41 21.10
CA ASP A 272 54.80 5.59 22.43
C ASP A 272 55.01 7.02 23.00
N VAL A 273 54.39 7.33 24.16
CA VAL A 273 54.78 8.39 25.15
C VAL A 273 54.80 9.87 24.64
N ASN A 274 54.09 10.85 25.24
CA ASN A 274 54.20 11.29 26.64
C ASN A 274 53.03 12.17 27.14
N MET A 275 52.98 12.43 28.45
CA MET A 275 52.00 13.28 29.18
C MET A 275 52.64 14.64 29.59
N PRO A 276 51.86 15.73 29.80
CA PRO A 276 51.25 16.06 31.10
C PRO A 276 49.76 16.50 30.96
N GLN A 277 48.83 16.40 31.92
CA GLN A 277 48.80 16.45 33.39
C GLN A 277 48.57 17.86 34.00
N ASN A 278 47.39 18.03 34.63
CA ASN A 278 46.96 19.08 35.58
C ASN A 278 46.84 20.54 35.04
N ASN A 279 45.88 21.36 35.48
CA ASN A 279 45.32 21.53 36.83
C ASN A 279 43.79 21.76 36.88
N GLU A 280 43.23 21.81 38.10
CA GLU A 280 41.83 22.12 38.42
C GLU A 280 41.56 23.63 38.55
N GLU A 281 40.30 24.05 38.43
CA GLU A 281 39.70 25.03 39.38
C GLU A 281 38.15 24.91 39.38
N GLU A 282 37.53 24.96 40.56
CA GLU A 282 36.08 25.06 40.75
C GLU A 282 35.59 26.50 40.56
N ILE A 283 34.27 26.70 40.43
CA ILE A 283 33.52 27.65 41.27
C ILE A 283 32.02 27.40 41.11
N ASP A 284 31.35 27.21 42.25
CA ASP A 284 29.88 27.18 42.41
C ASP A 284 29.36 28.59 42.76
N VAL A 285 28.07 28.87 42.57
CA VAL A 285 27.24 29.83 43.35
C VAL A 285 25.83 29.97 42.72
N VAL A 286 24.81 29.74 43.55
CA VAL A 286 23.40 30.14 43.36
C VAL A 286 23.01 31.05 44.52
N PRO A 287 22.39 32.22 44.27
CA PRO A 287 21.09 32.53 44.90
C PRO A 287 20.17 33.48 44.07
N ASP A 288 18.87 33.67 44.34
CA ASP A 288 17.82 32.83 44.97
C ASP A 288 16.43 33.53 44.76
N GLU A 289 15.32 32.86 45.12
CA GLU A 289 13.94 33.32 45.41
C GLU A 289 13.35 34.59 44.70
N THR A 290 12.15 34.52 44.11
CA THR A 290 10.89 34.55 44.91
C THR A 290 9.62 34.24 44.07
N ARG A 291 8.64 33.58 44.72
CA ARG A 291 7.15 33.76 44.70
C ARG A 291 6.48 34.48 43.51
N ASN A 292 5.31 34.09 43.01
CA ASN A 292 4.21 33.20 43.48
C ASN A 292 3.35 32.79 42.23
N GLU A 293 2.17 32.15 42.24
CA GLU A 293 1.15 31.78 43.26
C GLU A 293 0.34 30.54 42.78
N GLU A 294 -0.50 29.94 43.64
CA GLU A 294 -1.60 29.01 43.26
C GLU A 294 -2.96 29.62 43.63
N PRO A 295 -4.08 29.08 43.10
CA PRO A 295 -5.08 28.59 44.05
C PRO A 295 -5.72 27.24 43.70
N THR A 296 -6.00 26.46 44.74
CA THR A 296 -6.89 25.29 44.74
C THR A 296 -8.35 25.68 45.03
N VAL A 297 -9.32 24.77 44.83
CA VAL A 297 -10.37 24.35 45.81
C VAL A 297 -11.48 23.50 45.16
N GLU A 298 -11.70 22.32 45.76
CA GLU A 298 -12.92 21.52 46.00
C GLU A 298 -14.14 21.52 45.02
N VAL A 299 -14.51 20.35 44.45
CA VAL A 299 -15.49 19.33 44.93
C VAL A 299 -16.98 19.67 44.74
N ALA A 300 -17.67 18.84 43.95
CA ALA A 300 -19.04 18.40 44.21
C ALA A 300 -19.31 17.03 43.54
N GLN A 301 -19.91 16.10 44.28
CA GLN A 301 -20.53 14.88 43.72
C GLN A 301 -22.05 15.06 43.73
N THR A 302 -22.74 14.54 42.70
CA THR A 302 -24.11 14.04 42.85
C THR A 302 -24.41 12.97 41.81
N GLU A 303 -24.74 11.78 42.28
CA GLU A 303 -25.52 10.81 41.50
C GLU A 303 -26.99 11.27 41.48
N THR A 304 -27.72 11.02 40.38
CA THR A 304 -29.11 10.54 40.53
C THR A 304 -29.56 9.77 39.30
N ILE A 305 -30.18 8.61 39.55
CA ILE A 305 -30.90 7.80 38.57
C ILE A 305 -32.33 8.34 38.43
N ILE A 306 -32.84 8.45 37.21
CA ILE A 306 -34.27 8.21 36.91
C ILE A 306 -34.35 7.34 35.66
N GLU A 307 -35.19 6.31 35.74
CA GLU A 307 -35.51 5.31 34.71
C GLU A 307 -37.02 5.40 34.41
N ASP A 308 -37.46 4.91 33.24
CA ASP A 308 -38.86 4.91 32.75
C ASP A 308 -39.52 6.30 32.51
N THR A 309 -40.56 6.45 31.67
CA THR A 309 -41.55 5.46 31.19
C THR A 309 -41.97 5.64 29.72
N GLU A 310 -42.31 4.53 29.08
CA GLU A 310 -43.00 4.41 27.77
C GLU A 310 -44.47 4.90 27.79
N SER A 311 -44.95 5.63 26.75
CA SER A 311 -46.29 5.45 26.13
C SER A 311 -46.77 6.52 25.12
N LYS A 312 -47.40 6.04 24.03
CA LYS A 312 -48.63 6.54 23.36
C LYS A 312 -48.66 7.81 22.50
N GLU A 313 -48.60 7.55 21.19
CA GLU A 313 -49.57 7.99 20.13
C GLU A 313 -51.08 7.90 20.54
N PRO A 314 -52.07 8.39 19.75
CA PRO A 314 -52.05 8.75 18.31
C PRO A 314 -52.79 10.06 17.90
N GLN A 315 -52.92 10.26 16.58
CA GLN A 315 -53.97 10.93 15.76
C GLN A 315 -53.39 11.98 14.79
N SER A 316 -53.32 11.79 13.46
CA SER A 316 -54.27 11.34 12.43
C SER A 316 -55.17 12.46 11.86
N ILE A 317 -55.01 12.78 10.57
CA ILE A 317 -56.04 13.39 9.70
C ILE A 317 -55.86 12.85 8.26
N GLU A 318 -57.00 12.56 7.64
CA GLU A 318 -57.25 12.03 6.30
C GLU A 318 -57.41 13.19 5.26
N HIS A 319 -57.71 13.06 3.96
CA HIS A 319 -57.76 12.01 2.93
C HIS A 319 -57.79 12.78 1.57
N HIS A 320 -57.33 12.19 0.46
CA HIS A 320 -58.09 12.25 -0.80
C HIS A 320 -57.66 11.15 -1.78
N GLU A 321 -58.65 10.55 -2.44
CA GLU A 321 -58.52 9.49 -3.45
C GLU A 321 -58.92 10.00 -4.84
N MET A 322 -58.71 9.16 -5.87
CA MET A 322 -59.53 8.92 -7.09
C MET A 322 -58.63 8.49 -8.28
N ASP A 323 -58.98 7.52 -9.14
CA ASP A 323 -59.98 6.43 -9.08
C ASP A 323 -59.69 5.38 -10.21
N VAL A 324 -60.28 4.17 -10.17
CA VAL A 324 -60.47 3.06 -11.18
C VAL A 324 -59.57 2.89 -12.45
N ALA A 325 -59.38 1.71 -13.09
CA ALA A 325 -59.99 0.36 -13.05
C ALA A 325 -59.06 -0.75 -13.67
N PRO A 326 -59.37 -2.07 -13.52
CA PRO A 326 -58.51 -3.20 -13.95
C PRO A 326 -59.00 -4.01 -15.18
N VAL A 327 -58.14 -4.89 -15.75
CA VAL A 327 -58.46 -5.87 -16.84
C VAL A 327 -57.66 -7.19 -16.71
N THR A 328 -58.25 -8.35 -17.10
CA THR A 328 -57.69 -9.74 -17.10
C THR A 328 -58.55 -10.69 -18.00
N PRO A 329 -58.15 -11.95 -18.36
CA PRO A 329 -56.83 -12.61 -18.49
C PRO A 329 -56.57 -13.03 -20.00
N PRO A 330 -56.74 -14.26 -20.59
CA PRO A 330 -56.62 -15.70 -20.20
C PRO A 330 -55.86 -16.68 -21.18
N ALA A 331 -55.56 -17.90 -20.69
CA ALA A 331 -55.59 -19.26 -21.34
C ALA A 331 -54.64 -19.74 -22.50
N SER A 332 -53.64 -20.56 -22.11
CA SER A 332 -53.27 -21.96 -22.51
C SER A 332 -53.44 -22.58 -23.94
N THR A 333 -52.38 -23.26 -24.43
CA THR A 333 -52.41 -24.57 -25.17
C THR A 333 -51.01 -25.27 -25.20
N PRO A 334 -50.84 -26.60 -25.41
CA PRO A 334 -49.59 -27.35 -25.05
C PRO A 334 -48.91 -28.24 -26.15
N ALA A 335 -47.84 -28.97 -25.74
CA ALA A 335 -47.14 -30.13 -26.37
C ALA A 335 -46.06 -29.84 -27.46
N PRO A 336 -45.12 -30.77 -27.78
CA PRO A 336 -44.90 -32.15 -27.27
C PRO A 336 -43.48 -32.47 -26.71
N GLU A 337 -43.25 -33.71 -26.24
CA GLU A 337 -41.94 -34.25 -25.83
C GLU A 337 -41.03 -34.64 -27.02
N PRO A 338 -39.70 -34.84 -26.79
CA PRO A 338 -39.17 -36.20 -27.01
C PRO A 338 -38.02 -36.66 -26.09
N THR A 339 -38.14 -37.91 -25.60
CA THR A 339 -37.09 -38.89 -25.22
C THR A 339 -36.10 -38.62 -24.05
N PRO A 340 -35.82 -39.62 -23.19
CA PRO A 340 -34.89 -39.48 -22.07
C PRO A 340 -33.43 -39.82 -22.42
N PRO A 341 -32.43 -39.01 -22.02
CA PRO A 341 -31.03 -39.43 -21.97
C PRO A 341 -30.76 -40.37 -20.79
N LYS A 342 -29.73 -41.21 -20.91
CA LYS A 342 -29.34 -42.22 -19.91
C LYS A 342 -28.97 -41.60 -18.55
N PRO A 343 -29.15 -42.32 -17.42
CA PRO A 343 -28.61 -41.90 -16.14
C PRO A 343 -27.07 -41.90 -16.19
N ASN A 344 -26.47 -40.71 -16.14
CA ASN A 344 -25.06 -40.59 -15.79
C ASN A 344 -24.90 -40.83 -14.28
N PRO A 345 -23.71 -41.26 -13.81
CA PRO A 345 -23.55 -41.77 -12.45
C PRO A 345 -23.82 -40.72 -11.37
N ALA A 346 -24.08 -41.21 -10.16
CA ALA A 346 -24.44 -40.38 -9.01
C ALA A 346 -23.50 -39.19 -8.81
N LYS A 347 -24.07 -38.05 -8.40
CA LYS A 347 -23.30 -37.04 -7.67
C LYS A 347 -22.68 -37.74 -6.46
N GLU A 348 -21.37 -37.82 -6.39
CA GLU A 348 -20.70 -38.34 -5.20
C GLU A 348 -21.10 -37.48 -4.00
N HIS A 349 -21.77 -38.10 -3.04
CA HIS A 349 -22.14 -37.45 -1.79
C HIS A 349 -20.90 -37.42 -0.89
N VAL A 350 -19.93 -36.57 -1.25
CA VAL A 350 -18.64 -36.44 -0.55
C VAL A 350 -18.89 -35.94 0.87
N VAL A 351 -18.95 -36.88 1.81
CA VAL A 351 -19.04 -36.63 3.25
C VAL A 351 -17.79 -35.86 3.69
N PRO A 352 -17.92 -34.75 4.45
CA PRO A 352 -16.78 -33.98 4.92
C PRO A 352 -16.06 -34.72 6.06
N GLY A 353 -14.76 -34.99 5.87
CA GLY A 353 -13.88 -35.59 6.88
C GLY A 353 -12.70 -36.28 6.21
N ASN A 354 -11.49 -36.05 6.73
CA ASN A 354 -10.24 -36.70 6.26
C ASN A 354 -9.94 -36.61 4.74
N LEU A 355 -10.19 -35.44 4.13
CA LEU A 355 -9.40 -35.06 2.95
C LEU A 355 -7.96 -34.83 3.41
N SER A 356 -7.09 -35.82 3.20
CA SER A 356 -5.66 -35.70 3.46
C SER A 356 -5.11 -34.49 2.72
N ILE A 357 -4.65 -33.47 3.46
CA ILE A 357 -4.10 -32.24 2.91
C ILE A 357 -2.75 -32.60 2.26
N PRO A 358 -2.52 -32.30 0.96
CA PRO A 358 -1.23 -32.53 0.33
C PRO A 358 -0.11 -31.87 1.15
N PRO A 359 1.04 -32.53 1.39
CA PRO A 359 2.10 -31.99 2.25
C PRO A 359 2.59 -30.58 1.83
N GLU A 360 2.63 -30.32 0.52
CA GLU A 360 2.91 -29.00 -0.05
C GLU A 360 1.90 -27.93 0.41
N LEU A 361 0.60 -28.22 0.34
CA LEU A 361 -0.46 -27.31 0.78
C LEU A 361 -0.44 -27.13 2.31
N LYS A 362 -0.10 -28.19 3.07
CA LYS A 362 0.09 -28.07 4.53
C LYS A 362 1.25 -27.11 4.84
N ALA A 363 2.38 -27.25 4.16
CA ALA A 363 3.53 -26.36 4.31
C ALA A 363 3.24 -24.91 3.87
N GLN A 364 2.43 -24.71 2.82
CA GLN A 364 1.94 -23.39 2.41
C GLN A 364 1.09 -22.72 3.50
N LEU A 365 0.13 -23.45 4.08
CA LEU A 365 -0.72 -22.94 5.16
C LEU A 365 0.08 -22.68 6.45
N GLU A 366 1.04 -23.54 6.79
CA GLU A 366 2.00 -23.32 7.89
C GLU A 366 2.95 -22.14 7.63
N GLN A 367 3.27 -21.82 6.38
CA GLN A 367 4.02 -20.60 6.03
C GLN A 367 3.15 -19.36 6.14
N LEU A 368 1.89 -19.43 5.71
CA LEU A 368 0.90 -18.35 5.87
C LEU A 368 0.66 -18.04 7.36
N GLU A 369 0.54 -19.06 8.22
CA GLU A 369 0.41 -18.90 9.67
C GLU A 369 1.65 -18.24 10.29
N ARG A 370 2.85 -18.65 9.88
CA ARG A 370 4.09 -17.98 10.29
C ARG A 370 4.17 -16.54 9.76
N ALA A 371 3.57 -16.23 8.61
CA ALA A 371 3.48 -14.87 8.08
C ALA A 371 2.52 -13.99 8.90
N THR A 372 1.36 -14.51 9.33
CA THR A 372 0.46 -13.76 10.24
C THR A 372 1.04 -13.61 11.64
N MET A 373 1.83 -14.59 12.12
CA MET A 373 2.55 -14.50 13.40
C MET A 373 3.72 -13.50 13.39
N SER A 374 4.50 -13.42 12.31
CA SER A 374 5.73 -12.60 12.25
C SER A 374 5.47 -11.10 12.12
N GLY A 375 4.26 -10.72 11.73
CA GLY A 375 3.76 -9.35 11.84
C GLY A 375 2.24 -9.35 11.80
N GLN A 376 1.61 -9.00 12.92
CA GLN A 376 0.22 -8.55 12.88
C GLN A 376 0.13 -7.27 12.03
N GLY A 377 -1.03 -7.00 11.45
CA GLY A 377 -1.24 -5.80 10.63
C GLY A 377 -0.38 -5.74 9.36
N VAL A 378 -0.10 -4.52 8.89
CA VAL A 378 0.28 -4.25 7.50
C VAL A 378 1.76 -4.55 7.20
N ALA A 379 2.61 -4.62 8.22
CA ALA A 379 4.06 -4.80 8.08
C ALA A 379 4.47 -6.09 7.34
N ASN A 380 3.60 -7.10 7.29
CA ASN A 380 3.82 -8.34 6.52
C ASN A 380 2.75 -8.62 5.45
N GLY A 381 1.96 -7.59 5.09
CA GLY A 381 0.82 -7.72 4.17
C GLY A 381 1.18 -8.25 2.79
N TRP A 382 2.38 -7.92 2.29
CA TRP A 382 2.89 -8.43 1.01
C TRP A 382 3.11 -9.94 1.01
N GLU A 383 3.82 -10.48 2.01
CA GLU A 383 4.08 -11.92 2.13
C GLU A 383 2.78 -12.68 2.39
N VAL A 384 1.87 -12.13 3.21
CA VAL A 384 0.52 -12.70 3.41
C VAL A 384 -0.27 -12.76 2.09
N CYS A 385 -0.29 -11.68 1.29
CA CYS A 385 -0.98 -11.67 0.00
C CYS A 385 -0.33 -12.61 -1.03
N ARG A 386 1.01 -12.68 -1.07
CA ARG A 386 1.77 -13.61 -1.92
C ARG A 386 1.47 -15.06 -1.55
N LEU A 387 1.49 -15.40 -0.27
CA LEU A 387 1.18 -16.74 0.22
C LEU A 387 -0.29 -17.11 0.00
N LEU A 388 -1.23 -16.16 0.07
CA LEU A 388 -2.63 -16.39 -0.33
C LEU A 388 -2.78 -16.58 -1.85
N ALA A 389 -1.95 -15.96 -2.68
CA ALA A 389 -1.94 -16.15 -4.13
C ALA A 389 -1.33 -17.51 -4.53
N ASP A 390 -0.24 -17.92 -3.85
CA ASP A 390 0.41 -19.23 -4.03
C ASP A 390 -0.46 -20.38 -3.48
N SER A 391 -1.19 -20.13 -2.39
CA SER A 391 -2.13 -21.09 -1.78
C SER A 391 -3.30 -21.38 -2.71
N ARG A 392 -3.29 -22.58 -3.33
CA ARG A 392 -4.36 -23.03 -4.24
C ARG A 392 -5.69 -23.33 -3.54
N ARG A 393 -5.67 -23.45 -2.21
CA ARG A 393 -6.83 -23.68 -1.33
C ARG A 393 -6.62 -22.96 0.02
N ILE A 394 -7.72 -22.59 0.67
CA ILE A 394 -7.75 -21.95 1.99
C ILE A 394 -8.95 -22.48 2.78
N TRP A 395 -8.88 -22.52 4.12
CA TRP A 395 -10.04 -22.87 4.93
C TRP A 395 -10.99 -21.67 5.07
N VAL A 396 -12.29 -21.94 5.01
CA VAL A 396 -13.38 -21.00 5.30
C VAL A 396 -14.46 -21.71 6.11
N ILE A 397 -15.40 -20.95 6.68
CA ILE A 397 -16.61 -21.51 7.32
C ILE A 397 -17.72 -21.62 6.26
N THR A 398 -18.36 -22.79 6.15
CA THR A 398 -19.53 -22.97 5.26
C THR A 398 -20.74 -23.56 5.97
N ASP A 399 -21.94 -23.28 5.44
CA ASP A 399 -23.18 -23.96 5.81
C ASP A 399 -23.20 -25.42 5.27
N HIS A 400 -24.26 -26.16 5.60
CA HIS A 400 -24.52 -27.52 5.11
C HIS A 400 -24.67 -27.62 3.57
N ASN A 401 -24.95 -26.53 2.86
CA ASN A 401 -25.03 -26.48 1.40
C ASN A 401 -23.67 -26.20 0.74
N GLY A 402 -22.69 -25.72 1.51
CA GLY A 402 -21.38 -25.28 1.02
C GLY A 402 -21.29 -23.79 0.65
N ASN A 403 -22.28 -22.98 1.03
CA ASN A 403 -22.20 -21.54 0.96
C ASN A 403 -21.24 -21.02 2.04
N MET A 404 -20.41 -20.03 1.73
CA MET A 404 -19.57 -19.40 2.76
C MET A 404 -20.44 -18.58 3.72
N VAL A 405 -20.24 -18.78 5.02
CA VAL A 405 -20.92 -18.03 6.08
C VAL A 405 -20.06 -16.82 6.46
N ILE A 406 -20.69 -15.66 6.55
CA ILE A 406 -20.08 -14.38 6.94
C ILE A 406 -20.56 -14.09 8.36
N LEU A 407 -19.64 -14.17 9.33
CA LEU A 407 -19.96 -14.05 10.76
C LEU A 407 -19.88 -12.62 11.30
N ALA A 408 -19.43 -11.66 10.50
CA ALA A 408 -19.43 -10.24 10.85
C ALA A 408 -19.48 -9.35 9.60
N GLY A 409 -19.79 -8.09 9.80
CA GLY A 409 -19.65 -7.03 8.80
C GLY A 409 -19.26 -5.74 9.49
N GLN A 410 -18.71 -4.81 8.72
CA GLN A 410 -18.31 -3.49 9.19
C GLN A 410 -18.67 -2.47 8.10
N ASP A 411 -19.37 -1.40 8.48
CA ASP A 411 -19.63 -0.24 7.62
C ASP A 411 -20.13 -0.63 6.21
N GLN A 412 -21.18 -1.47 6.21
CA GLN A 412 -21.82 -2.10 5.03
C GLN A 412 -20.97 -3.13 4.26
N SER A 413 -19.68 -3.26 4.57
CA SER A 413 -18.76 -4.22 3.95
C SER A 413 -18.76 -5.57 4.71
N PRO A 414 -18.78 -6.72 4.00
CA PRO A 414 -18.70 -8.02 4.66
C PRO A 414 -17.28 -8.30 5.18
N ILE A 415 -17.16 -8.82 6.40
CA ILE A 415 -15.91 -9.40 6.90
C ILE A 415 -15.80 -10.83 6.38
N VAL A 416 -14.67 -11.14 5.74
CA VAL A 416 -14.41 -12.45 5.14
C VAL A 416 -13.32 -13.14 5.92
N ASP A 417 -13.68 -14.24 6.58
CA ASP A 417 -12.78 -15.05 7.39
C ASP A 417 -12.12 -16.17 6.57
N PHE A 418 -10.79 -16.15 6.51
CA PHE A 418 -9.93 -17.22 6.02
C PHE A 418 -9.17 -17.87 7.18
N PHE A 419 -8.78 -19.13 7.04
CA PHE A 419 -8.04 -19.85 8.09
C PHE A 419 -6.90 -20.69 7.53
N THR A 420 -5.82 -20.83 8.30
CA THR A 420 -4.68 -21.72 8.00
C THR A 420 -4.98 -23.16 8.38
N SER A 421 -5.82 -23.37 9.40
CA SER A 421 -6.28 -24.68 9.85
C SER A 421 -7.81 -24.76 9.95
N ASP A 422 -8.33 -25.99 9.95
CA ASP A 422 -9.71 -26.30 10.34
C ASP A 422 -9.98 -25.94 11.81
N THR A 423 -8.98 -26.14 12.66
CA THR A 423 -9.02 -25.90 14.11
C THR A 423 -9.29 -24.43 14.44
N HIS A 424 -8.71 -23.47 13.71
CA HIS A 424 -9.02 -22.05 13.88
C HIS A 424 -10.41 -21.67 13.40
N ALA A 425 -10.89 -22.29 12.31
CA ALA A 425 -12.27 -22.10 11.85
C ALA A 425 -13.28 -22.66 12.87
N GLU A 426 -13.00 -23.83 13.45
CA GLU A 426 -13.84 -24.44 14.48
C GLU A 426 -13.86 -23.62 15.78
N GLN A 427 -12.72 -23.04 16.18
CA GLN A 427 -12.66 -22.11 17.31
C GLN A 427 -13.63 -20.92 17.14
N LEU A 428 -13.65 -20.28 15.96
CA LEU A 428 -14.58 -19.18 15.68
C LEU A 428 -16.05 -19.66 15.55
N ILE A 429 -16.30 -20.85 15.01
CA ILE A 429 -17.65 -21.46 14.96
C ILE A 429 -18.20 -21.66 16.37
N GLN A 430 -17.40 -22.21 17.29
CA GLN A 430 -17.81 -22.49 18.67
C GLN A 430 -18.02 -21.19 19.47
N GLU A 431 -17.16 -20.17 19.27
CA GLU A 431 -17.38 -18.85 19.86
C GLU A 431 -18.67 -18.20 19.32
N ALA A 432 -18.89 -18.22 18.01
CA ALA A 432 -20.09 -17.64 17.40
C ALA A 432 -21.37 -18.35 17.86
N LYS A 433 -21.38 -19.70 17.91
CA LYS A 433 -22.52 -20.47 18.44
C LYS A 433 -22.75 -20.26 19.94
N LYS A 434 -21.70 -19.96 20.72
CA LYS A 434 -21.83 -19.58 22.14
C LYS A 434 -22.46 -18.19 22.31
N GLN A 435 -22.13 -17.24 21.44
CA GLN A 435 -22.73 -15.90 21.44
C GLN A 435 -24.16 -15.89 20.88
N ASN A 436 -24.43 -16.71 19.85
CA ASN A 436 -25.76 -16.86 19.26
C ASN A 436 -26.07 -18.34 18.92
N PRO A 437 -26.78 -19.07 19.81
CA PRO A 437 -27.19 -20.45 19.58
C PRO A 437 -28.18 -20.68 18.42
N SER A 438 -28.73 -19.62 17.81
CA SER A 438 -29.64 -19.72 16.64
C SER A 438 -28.92 -19.70 15.29
N LEU A 439 -27.59 -19.57 15.28
CA LEU A 439 -26.80 -19.67 14.05
C LEU A 439 -26.96 -21.06 13.39
N PRO A 440 -26.95 -21.13 12.04
CA PRO A 440 -27.09 -22.38 11.31
C PRO A 440 -25.93 -23.35 11.61
N ASP A 441 -26.09 -24.61 11.23
CA ASP A 441 -24.96 -25.53 11.24
C ASP A 441 -23.89 -25.12 10.23
N MET A 442 -22.70 -24.96 10.77
CA MET A 442 -21.48 -24.45 10.16
C MET A 442 -20.38 -25.50 10.31
N MET A 443 -19.48 -25.57 9.34
CA MET A 443 -18.32 -26.45 9.37
C MET A 443 -17.11 -25.80 8.69
N PRO A 444 -15.87 -26.09 9.14
CA PRO A 444 -14.66 -25.76 8.40
C PRO A 444 -14.64 -26.46 7.03
N ARG A 445 -14.32 -25.73 5.96
CA ARG A 445 -14.19 -26.28 4.62
C ARG A 445 -13.00 -25.70 3.85
N LEU A 446 -12.12 -26.58 3.40
CA LEU A 446 -10.96 -26.25 2.57
C LEU A 446 -11.38 -26.03 1.10
N VAL A 447 -11.56 -24.78 0.69
CA VAL A 447 -12.09 -24.37 -0.64
C VAL A 447 -10.99 -23.87 -1.57
N SER A 448 -11.27 -23.71 -2.87
CA SER A 448 -10.29 -23.20 -3.85
C SER A 448 -10.30 -21.67 -3.91
N THR A 449 -9.14 -21.07 -3.68
CA THR A 449 -8.88 -19.62 -3.66
C THR A 449 -9.27 -18.94 -4.97
N LYS A 450 -8.84 -19.47 -6.12
CA LYS A 450 -9.08 -18.87 -7.45
C LYS A 450 -10.55 -18.64 -7.79
N LYS A 451 -11.47 -19.48 -7.30
CA LYS A 451 -12.92 -19.27 -7.46
C LYS A 451 -13.49 -18.34 -6.39
N LEU A 452 -13.10 -18.55 -5.13
CA LEU A 452 -13.54 -17.77 -3.98
C LEU A 452 -13.20 -16.29 -4.14
N PHE A 453 -11.92 -15.96 -4.38
CA PHE A 453 -11.44 -14.58 -4.47
C PHE A 453 -12.11 -13.83 -5.63
N ARG A 454 -12.35 -14.47 -6.77
CA ARG A 454 -13.10 -13.87 -7.89
C ARG A 454 -14.56 -13.52 -7.54
N ALA A 455 -15.22 -14.34 -6.72
CA ALA A 455 -16.59 -14.09 -6.26
C ALA A 455 -16.66 -12.98 -5.19
N LEU A 456 -15.56 -12.74 -4.48
CA LEU A 456 -15.45 -11.75 -3.40
C LEU A 456 -14.93 -10.38 -3.87
N ALA A 457 -14.10 -10.33 -4.92
CA ALA A 457 -13.41 -9.11 -5.36
C ALA A 457 -14.34 -7.92 -5.63
N SER A 458 -15.54 -8.16 -6.17
CA SER A 458 -16.54 -7.13 -6.45
C SER A 458 -17.24 -6.56 -5.22
N ARG A 459 -17.00 -7.13 -4.02
CA ARG A 459 -17.61 -6.72 -2.75
C ARG A 459 -16.66 -5.98 -1.80
N GLN A 460 -15.40 -5.78 -2.20
CA GLN A 460 -14.34 -5.13 -1.42
C GLN A 460 -14.33 -5.52 0.09
N PRO A 461 -14.32 -6.82 0.42
CA PRO A 461 -14.46 -7.28 1.80
C PRO A 461 -13.24 -6.92 2.65
N VAL A 462 -13.49 -6.70 3.94
CA VAL A 462 -12.41 -6.68 4.95
C VAL A 462 -11.96 -8.13 5.17
N VAL A 463 -10.76 -8.47 4.71
CA VAL A 463 -10.19 -9.82 4.82
C VAL A 463 -9.58 -10.03 6.20
N TRP A 464 -9.94 -11.12 6.87
CA TRP A 464 -9.29 -11.60 8.08
C TRP A 464 -8.71 -12.99 7.86
N ILE A 465 -7.62 -13.28 8.57
CA ILE A 465 -7.02 -14.61 8.66
C ILE A 465 -6.98 -15.00 10.13
N ASN A 466 -7.48 -16.19 10.47
CA ASN A 466 -7.47 -16.75 11.83
C ASN A 466 -8.10 -15.81 12.89
N ARG A 467 -9.20 -15.12 12.56
CA ARG A 467 -9.92 -14.23 13.49
C ARG A 467 -10.35 -15.00 14.75
N GLY A 468 -10.27 -14.35 15.92
CA GLY A 468 -10.53 -14.97 17.22
C GLY A 468 -9.32 -15.70 17.84
N THR A 469 -8.15 -15.70 17.20
CA THR A 469 -6.96 -16.42 17.66
C THR A 469 -5.78 -15.47 17.97
N SER A 470 -4.76 -15.98 18.66
CA SER A 470 -3.49 -15.27 18.89
C SER A 470 -2.68 -15.02 17.61
N VAL A 471 -2.96 -15.76 16.53
CA VAL A 471 -2.26 -15.68 15.24
C VAL A 471 -3.10 -14.92 14.18
N ALA A 472 -4.09 -14.15 14.63
CA ALA A 472 -4.99 -13.38 13.79
C ALA A 472 -4.28 -12.27 13.00
N TRP A 473 -4.69 -12.08 11.75
CA TRP A 473 -4.27 -10.98 10.89
C TRP A 473 -5.49 -10.37 10.19
N THR A 474 -5.41 -9.08 9.85
CA THR A 474 -6.48 -8.36 9.17
C THR A 474 -5.92 -7.44 8.09
N SER A 475 -6.66 -7.35 6.98
CA SER A 475 -6.40 -6.41 5.89
C SER A 475 -6.85 -5.01 6.27
N VAL A 476 -5.92 -4.06 6.22
CA VAL A 476 -6.18 -2.63 6.44
C VAL A 476 -6.66 -1.92 5.15
N MET A 477 -6.97 -2.69 4.09
CA MET A 477 -7.56 -2.19 2.84
C MET A 477 -8.67 -3.09 2.30
N GLY A 478 -9.61 -2.49 1.56
CA GLY A 478 -10.67 -3.18 0.81
C GLY A 478 -10.26 -3.76 -0.55
N ASP A 479 -9.02 -3.56 -1.00
CA ASP A 479 -8.51 -4.03 -2.30
C ASP A 479 -7.56 -5.24 -2.23
N THR A 480 -7.34 -5.81 -1.03
CA THR A 480 -6.52 -7.02 -0.83
C THR A 480 -6.95 -8.21 -1.69
N ILE A 481 -8.25 -8.46 -1.88
CA ILE A 481 -8.72 -9.53 -2.77
C ILE A 481 -8.36 -9.26 -4.25
N PRO A 482 -8.64 -8.07 -4.82
CA PRO A 482 -8.06 -7.64 -6.09
C PRO A 482 -6.53 -7.81 -6.20
N TYR A 483 -5.75 -7.41 -5.19
CA TYR A 483 -4.29 -7.54 -5.19
C TYR A 483 -3.82 -8.99 -5.22
N ILE A 484 -4.43 -9.87 -4.41
CA ILE A 484 -4.15 -11.31 -4.44
C ILE A 484 -4.48 -11.89 -5.82
N LEU A 485 -5.58 -11.48 -6.46
CA LEU A 485 -5.91 -11.92 -7.83
C LEU A 485 -4.90 -11.43 -8.87
N GLN A 486 -4.31 -10.24 -8.68
CA GLN A 486 -3.22 -9.72 -9.51
C GLN A 486 -1.94 -10.58 -9.35
N LEU A 487 -1.56 -10.91 -8.12
CA LEU A 487 -0.43 -11.80 -7.81
C LEU A 487 -0.65 -13.22 -8.39
N MET A 488 -1.85 -13.79 -8.24
CA MET A 488 -2.20 -15.07 -8.88
C MET A 488 -2.03 -15.00 -10.41
N ALA A 489 -2.43 -13.90 -11.04
CA ALA A 489 -2.28 -13.70 -12.48
C ALA A 489 -0.83 -13.45 -12.92
N GLN A 490 0.06 -13.00 -12.03
CA GLN A 490 1.51 -12.92 -12.28
C GLN A 490 2.16 -14.30 -12.13
N ASN A 491 1.83 -15.05 -11.07
CA ASN A 491 2.40 -16.38 -10.82
C ASN A 491 1.96 -17.38 -11.91
N GLU A 492 0.74 -17.26 -12.45
CA GLU A 492 0.29 -18.02 -13.63
C GLU A 492 1.00 -17.61 -14.94
N ARG A 493 1.58 -16.40 -15.04
CA ARG A 493 2.42 -15.99 -16.20
C ARG A 493 3.89 -16.39 -16.04
N ASN A 494 4.36 -16.59 -14.81
CA ASN A 494 5.74 -16.99 -14.52
C ASN A 494 5.96 -18.52 -14.57
N GLN A 495 4.90 -19.30 -14.72
CA GLN A 495 4.92 -20.78 -14.80
C GLN A 495 4.62 -21.34 -16.21
N ASN A 496 4.48 -20.47 -17.23
CA ASN A 496 4.21 -20.82 -18.64
C ASN A 496 5.14 -20.07 -19.60
#